data_AF-A0A1M4N9C6-F1
#
_entry.id   AF-A0A1M4N9C6-F1
#
_cell.length_a   1.000
_cell.length_b   1.000
_cell.length_c   1.000
_cell.angle_alpha   90.00
_cell.angle_beta   90.00
_cell.angle_gamma   90.00
#
_symmetry.space_group_name_H-M   'P 1'
#
loop_
_entity.id
_entity.type
_entity.pdbx_description
1 polymer ?
#
loop_
_entity_poly.entity_id
_entity_poly.type
_entity_poly.pdbx_seq_one_letter_code
_entity_poly.pdbx_strand_id
1 'polypeptide(L)'
;MEEFVKTGKTVCILINKQGRIYYSNIDKDAAGKYLEDIHIFDHLPVDGTVSYKVGNYSITADKVVLDEGRYYLILIQPQGNLYKYAYRDLFTGLYNRNYWEQLISGVLHRPIPKRFTLIVIDVDNLKNLNDNKGHLAGDKAIRIVGKSIRESIRKQDIAVRYGGDEFFILLANTKKAIVEKVINRVKENIRKRGKEENIHIEISAGAACSDCTCEIGKIIAIADSKMYKEKAGKKVKARQITDELLELKQKIETVRDELKNKVIWKPNRSVDKELMEVNIKLENLIKKHLKDAQ
;
A
#
# COMPACT_ATOMS: atom_id res chain seq x y z
N MET A 1 4.20 16.17 -33.14
CA MET A 1 4.01 15.39 -31.90
C MET A 1 5.26 15.24 -31.01
N GLU A 2 6.49 15.37 -31.50
CA GLU A 2 7.73 15.06 -30.73
C GLU A 2 8.01 15.94 -29.49
N GLU A 3 7.64 17.22 -29.50
CA GLU A 3 7.89 18.13 -28.36
C GLU A 3 7.11 17.75 -27.09
N PHE A 4 5.99 17.05 -27.24
CA PHE A 4 5.14 16.59 -26.14
C PHE A 4 5.49 15.17 -25.65
N VAL A 5 6.34 14.44 -26.39
CA VAL A 5 6.86 13.11 -26.00
C VAL A 5 7.55 13.15 -24.63
N LYS A 6 8.02 14.33 -24.19
CA LYS A 6 8.73 14.50 -22.91
C LYS A 6 7.85 14.73 -21.68
N THR A 7 6.62 15.22 -21.82
CA THR A 7 5.84 15.70 -20.65
C THR A 7 4.88 14.66 -20.08
N GLY A 8 4.43 13.70 -20.89
CA GLY A 8 3.54 12.65 -20.44
C GLY A 8 2.20 13.18 -19.88
N LYS A 9 1.58 14.17 -20.50
CA LYS A 9 0.26 14.67 -20.08
C LYS A 9 -0.83 14.20 -21.05
N THR A 10 -2.09 14.18 -20.62
CA THR A 10 -3.23 13.93 -21.52
C THR A 10 -3.58 15.23 -22.22
N VAL A 11 -3.73 15.21 -23.54
CA VAL A 11 -4.26 16.34 -24.31
C VAL A 11 -5.77 16.19 -24.40
N CYS A 12 -6.49 17.28 -24.17
CA CYS A 12 -7.94 17.35 -24.20
C CYS A 12 -8.34 18.51 -25.11
N ILE A 13 -9.10 18.20 -26.17
CA ILE A 13 -9.53 19.16 -27.17
C ILE A 13 -11.04 18.99 -27.37
N LEU A 14 -11.79 20.08 -27.31
CA LEU A 14 -13.21 20.11 -27.63
C LEU A 14 -13.41 20.79 -28.98
N ILE A 15 -13.98 20.07 -29.93
CA ILE A 15 -14.27 20.58 -31.28
C ILE A 15 -15.75 20.48 -31.62
N ASN A 16 -16.23 21.28 -32.57
CA ASN A 16 -17.53 21.03 -33.20
C ASN A 16 -17.37 20.15 -34.47
N LYS A 17 -18.49 19.82 -35.13
CA LYS A 17 -18.49 19.03 -36.37
C LYS A 17 -17.71 19.69 -37.52
N GLN A 18 -17.59 21.02 -37.52
CA GLN A 18 -16.84 21.78 -38.52
C GLN A 18 -15.34 21.90 -38.18
N GLY A 19 -14.86 21.27 -37.10
CA GLY A 19 -13.46 21.30 -36.70
C GLY A 19 -13.01 22.55 -35.95
N ARG A 20 -13.93 23.44 -35.57
CA ARG A 20 -13.60 24.61 -34.75
C ARG A 20 -13.28 24.16 -33.32
N ILE A 21 -12.11 24.58 -32.82
CA ILE A 21 -11.64 24.29 -31.46
C ILE A 21 -12.26 25.28 -30.45
N TYR A 22 -13.11 24.76 -29.56
CA TYR A 22 -13.74 25.52 -28.47
C TYR A 22 -12.88 25.51 -27.21
N TYR A 23 -12.28 24.37 -26.90
CA TYR A 23 -11.38 24.20 -25.77
C TYR A 23 -10.17 23.37 -26.18
N SER A 24 -9.02 23.72 -25.62
CA SER A 24 -7.81 22.93 -25.71
C SER A 24 -7.00 23.20 -24.45
N ASN A 25 -6.50 22.15 -23.81
CA ASN A 25 -5.55 22.30 -22.69
C ASN A 25 -4.10 22.51 -23.17
N ILE A 26 -3.90 22.61 -24.48
CA ILE A 26 -2.66 23.02 -25.16
C ILE A 26 -2.95 24.23 -26.06
N ASP A 27 -1.88 24.81 -26.61
CA ASP A 27 -2.00 25.85 -27.63
C ASP A 27 -2.92 25.43 -28.80
N LYS A 28 -3.74 26.37 -29.31
CA LYS A 28 -4.78 26.07 -30.31
C LYS A 28 -4.21 25.75 -31.69
N ASP A 29 -3.09 26.36 -32.07
CA ASP A 29 -2.44 26.09 -33.35
C ASP A 29 -1.76 24.72 -33.32
N ALA A 30 -1.14 24.37 -32.18
CA ALA A 30 -0.63 23.03 -31.95
C ALA A 30 -1.74 21.95 -31.93
N ALA A 31 -2.89 22.26 -31.31
CA ALA A 31 -4.05 21.37 -31.30
C ALA A 31 -4.57 21.11 -32.72
N GLY A 32 -4.67 22.15 -33.57
CA GLY A 32 -5.06 22.00 -34.98
C GLY A 32 -4.17 21.00 -35.72
N LYS A 33 -2.85 21.19 -35.64
CA LYS A 33 -1.87 20.26 -36.24
C LYS A 33 -2.04 18.82 -35.73
N TYR A 34 -2.30 18.63 -34.44
CA TYR A 34 -2.49 17.28 -33.89
C TYR A 34 -3.76 16.61 -34.38
N LEU A 35 -4.86 17.35 -34.54
CA LEU A 35 -6.11 16.81 -35.07
C LEU A 35 -5.96 16.39 -36.54
N GLU A 36 -5.16 17.13 -37.32
CA GLU A 36 -4.79 16.78 -38.69
C GLU A 36 -3.90 15.53 -38.72
N ASP A 37 -2.82 15.50 -37.93
CA ASP A 37 -1.87 14.37 -37.85
C ASP A 37 -2.54 13.03 -37.48
N ILE A 38 -3.57 13.07 -36.61
CA ILE A 38 -4.30 11.86 -36.16
C ILE A 38 -5.53 11.54 -37.02
N HIS A 39 -5.79 12.32 -38.08
CA HIS A 39 -6.94 12.18 -38.97
C HIS A 39 -8.27 12.08 -38.21
N ILE A 40 -8.50 12.97 -37.23
CA ILE A 40 -9.63 12.83 -36.30
C ILE A 40 -10.99 12.86 -36.98
N PHE A 41 -11.11 13.60 -38.09
CA PHE A 41 -12.37 13.81 -38.81
C PHE A 41 -12.89 12.53 -39.48
N ASP A 42 -12.00 11.59 -39.80
CA ASP A 42 -12.35 10.27 -40.35
C ASP A 42 -12.90 9.33 -39.26
N HIS A 43 -12.71 9.69 -37.99
CA HIS A 43 -13.01 8.87 -36.83
C HIS A 43 -14.03 9.50 -35.87
N LEU A 44 -14.72 10.56 -36.29
CA LEU A 44 -15.74 11.20 -35.44
C LEU A 44 -16.94 10.25 -35.23
N PRO A 45 -17.33 9.99 -33.97
CA PRO A 45 -18.44 9.10 -33.69
C PRO A 45 -19.77 9.67 -34.22
N VAL A 46 -20.57 8.82 -34.87
CA VAL A 46 -21.98 9.12 -35.16
C VAL A 46 -22.80 9.07 -33.87
N ASP A 47 -22.51 8.07 -33.03
CA ASP A 47 -23.04 7.91 -31.68
C ASP A 47 -22.03 7.18 -30.76
N GLY A 48 -22.09 7.45 -29.46
CA GLY A 48 -21.17 6.88 -28.47
C GLY A 48 -19.71 7.37 -28.59
N THR A 49 -18.77 6.50 -28.20
CA THR A 49 -17.34 6.80 -28.11
C THR A 49 -16.54 5.96 -29.09
N VAL A 50 -15.66 6.59 -29.87
CA VAL A 50 -14.68 5.91 -30.75
C VAL A 50 -13.30 5.99 -30.11
N SER A 51 -12.56 4.87 -30.10
CA SER A 51 -11.17 4.86 -29.63
C SER A 51 -10.27 4.09 -30.58
N TYR A 52 -9.12 4.67 -30.92
CA TYR A 52 -8.15 4.10 -31.85
C TYR A 52 -6.72 4.52 -31.49
N LYS A 53 -5.73 3.92 -32.16
CA LYS A 53 -4.31 4.10 -31.85
C LYS A 53 -3.58 4.76 -33.01
N VAL A 54 -2.75 5.76 -32.70
CA VAL A 54 -1.82 6.37 -33.66
C VAL A 54 -0.44 6.41 -32.99
N GLY A 55 0.50 5.63 -33.51
CA GLY A 55 1.83 5.47 -32.92
C GLY A 55 1.78 5.05 -31.44
N ASN A 56 2.41 5.84 -30.58
CA ASN A 56 2.49 5.62 -29.12
C ASN A 56 1.34 6.28 -28.33
N TYR A 57 0.26 6.67 -28.99
CA TYR A 57 -0.86 7.38 -28.38
C TYR A 57 -2.17 6.60 -28.54
N SER A 58 -3.03 6.71 -27.51
CA SER A 58 -4.43 6.31 -27.57
C SER A 58 -5.28 7.55 -27.78
N ILE A 59 -6.14 7.52 -28.79
CA ILE A 59 -7.05 8.61 -29.13
C ILE A 59 -8.45 8.13 -28.78
N THR A 60 -9.19 8.95 -28.05
CA THR A 60 -10.60 8.73 -27.74
C THR A 60 -11.38 9.95 -28.19
N ALA A 61 -12.40 9.74 -29.01
CA ALA A 61 -13.34 10.75 -29.47
C ALA A 61 -14.72 10.41 -28.90
N ASP A 62 -15.27 11.31 -28.10
CA ASP A 62 -16.59 11.14 -27.50
C ASP A 62 -17.52 12.27 -27.91
N LYS A 63 -18.78 11.93 -28.22
CA LYS A 63 -19.79 12.91 -28.64
C LYS A 63 -20.46 13.50 -27.41
N VAL A 64 -20.34 14.81 -27.23
CA VAL A 64 -20.89 15.55 -26.08
C VAL A 64 -21.94 16.55 -26.57
N VAL A 65 -23.09 16.60 -25.91
CA VAL A 65 -24.14 17.59 -26.16
C VAL A 65 -24.11 18.64 -25.06
N LEU A 66 -23.91 19.91 -25.42
CA LEU A 66 -23.89 21.04 -24.48
C LEU A 66 -24.83 22.13 -24.99
N ASP A 67 -25.80 22.55 -24.15
CA ASP A 67 -26.70 23.69 -24.38
C ASP A 67 -27.39 23.73 -25.77
N GLU A 68 -27.62 22.58 -26.41
CA GLU A 68 -28.15 22.37 -27.79
C GLU A 68 -27.11 22.19 -28.92
N GLY A 69 -25.83 22.41 -28.66
CA GLY A 69 -24.73 22.17 -29.61
C GLY A 69 -24.17 20.74 -29.56
N ARG A 70 -23.75 20.22 -30.73
CA ARG A 70 -23.03 18.94 -30.85
C ARG A 70 -21.53 19.16 -30.91
N TYR A 71 -20.83 18.63 -29.91
CA TYR A 71 -19.38 18.73 -29.77
C TYR A 71 -18.73 17.35 -29.70
N TYR A 72 -17.43 17.32 -29.93
CA TYR A 72 -16.60 16.14 -29.84
C TYR A 72 -15.45 16.42 -28.88
N LEU A 73 -15.39 15.63 -27.81
CA LEU A 73 -14.30 15.64 -26.86
C LEU A 73 -13.23 14.65 -27.33
N ILE A 74 -12.08 15.18 -27.70
CA ILE A 74 -10.92 14.43 -28.18
C ILE A 74 -9.88 14.35 -27.07
N LEU A 75 -9.58 13.14 -26.63
CA LEU A 75 -8.54 12.84 -25.65
C LEU A 75 -7.38 12.14 -26.35
N ILE A 76 -6.18 12.72 -26.28
CA ILE A 76 -4.94 12.10 -26.79
C ILE A 76 -4.07 11.76 -25.59
N GLN A 77 -3.86 10.48 -25.36
CA GLN A 77 -3.16 9.95 -24.20
C GLN A 77 -1.88 9.22 -24.62
N PRO A 78 -0.71 9.56 -24.05
CA PRO A 78 0.50 8.77 -24.25
C PRO A 78 0.28 7.39 -23.64
N GLN A 79 0.53 6.33 -24.41
CA GLN A 79 0.37 4.96 -23.94
C GLN A 79 1.13 4.74 -22.62
N GLY A 80 2.36 5.29 -22.49
CA GLY A 80 3.21 5.16 -21.31
C GLY A 80 2.62 5.64 -19.97
N ASN A 81 1.62 6.53 -19.97
CA ASN A 81 0.97 6.96 -18.73
C ASN A 81 -0.25 6.11 -18.37
N LEU A 82 -0.97 5.61 -19.36
CA LEU A 82 -2.06 4.68 -19.10
C LEU A 82 -1.50 3.42 -18.43
N TYR A 83 -0.32 2.93 -18.85
CA TYR A 83 0.40 1.84 -18.16
C TYR A 83 0.78 2.19 -16.70
N LYS A 84 1.28 3.40 -16.43
CA LYS A 84 1.70 3.77 -15.07
C LYS A 84 0.52 3.87 -14.10
N TYR A 85 -0.59 4.48 -14.51
CA TYR A 85 -1.78 4.60 -13.66
C TYR A 85 -2.61 3.31 -13.60
N ALA A 86 -2.69 2.55 -14.70
CA ALA A 86 -3.44 1.29 -14.73
C ALA A 86 -2.75 0.16 -13.97
N TYR A 87 -1.43 0.21 -13.80
CA TYR A 87 -0.65 -0.87 -13.18
C TYR A 87 0.06 -0.51 -11.89
N ARG A 88 0.05 0.75 -11.46
CA ARG A 88 0.64 1.12 -10.16
C ARG A 88 -0.41 1.58 -9.17
N ASP A 89 -0.16 1.23 -7.91
CA ASP A 89 -0.88 1.78 -6.77
C ASP A 89 -0.29 3.16 -6.43
N LEU A 90 -1.15 4.19 -6.39
CA LEU A 90 -0.72 5.58 -6.22
C LEU A 90 -0.22 5.88 -4.81
N PHE A 91 -0.67 5.14 -3.81
CA PHE A 91 -0.26 5.35 -2.42
C PHE A 91 1.16 4.84 -2.19
N THR A 92 1.48 3.67 -2.73
CA THR A 92 2.74 2.97 -2.45
C THR A 92 3.77 3.12 -3.56
N GLY A 93 3.32 3.39 -4.79
CA GLY A 93 4.14 3.38 -6.01
C GLY A 93 4.56 1.98 -6.46
N LEU A 94 4.06 0.93 -5.80
CA LEU A 94 4.21 -0.48 -6.21
C LEU A 94 3.27 -0.81 -7.36
N TYR A 95 3.40 -1.99 -7.95
CA TYR A 95 2.39 -2.48 -8.88
C TYR A 95 1.07 -2.75 -8.14
N ASN A 96 -0.06 -2.65 -8.83
CA ASN A 96 -1.38 -2.94 -8.26
C ASN A 96 -1.84 -4.37 -8.62
N ARG A 97 -2.98 -4.79 -8.06
CA ARG A 97 -3.57 -6.11 -8.34
C ARG A 97 -3.80 -6.36 -9.83
N ASN A 98 -4.26 -5.38 -10.59
CA ASN A 98 -4.48 -5.53 -12.04
C ASN A 98 -3.19 -5.93 -12.78
N TYR A 99 -2.04 -5.34 -12.41
CA TYR A 99 -0.75 -5.76 -12.97
C TYR A 99 -0.44 -7.23 -12.66
N TRP A 100 -0.74 -7.69 -11.44
CA TRP A 100 -0.53 -9.08 -11.06
C TRP A 100 -1.39 -10.04 -11.88
N GLU A 101 -2.69 -9.78 -12.01
CA GLU A 101 -3.60 -10.61 -12.81
C GLU A 101 -3.14 -10.72 -14.28
N GLN A 102 -2.69 -9.60 -14.85
CA GLN A 102 -2.18 -9.59 -16.23
C GLN A 102 -0.79 -10.24 -16.37
N LEU A 103 0.02 -10.25 -15.32
CA LEU A 103 1.30 -10.93 -15.29
C LEU A 103 1.11 -12.45 -15.31
N ILE A 104 0.21 -12.96 -14.45
CA ILE A 104 -0.02 -14.40 -14.30
C ILE A 104 -0.80 -15.00 -15.48
N SER A 105 -1.66 -14.21 -16.14
CA SER A 105 -2.37 -14.62 -17.36
C SER A 105 -1.50 -14.56 -18.62
N GLY A 106 -0.28 -13.99 -18.54
CA GLY A 106 0.63 -13.86 -19.68
C GLY A 106 0.35 -12.67 -20.61
N VAL A 107 -0.68 -11.88 -20.32
CA VAL A 107 -1.08 -10.69 -21.12
C VAL A 107 0.06 -9.67 -21.21
N LEU A 108 0.83 -9.48 -20.13
CA LEU A 108 1.91 -8.48 -20.10
C LEU A 108 3.15 -8.82 -20.92
N HIS A 109 3.20 -10.01 -21.57
CA HIS A 109 4.36 -10.52 -22.34
C HIS A 109 5.70 -10.43 -21.58
N ARG A 110 5.63 -10.33 -20.24
CA ARG A 110 6.76 -10.34 -19.32
C ARG A 110 6.85 -11.75 -18.74
N PRO A 111 7.90 -12.53 -19.07
CA PRO A 111 8.00 -13.89 -18.57
C PRO A 111 8.21 -13.90 -17.06
N ILE A 112 7.39 -14.68 -16.35
CA ILE A 112 7.69 -15.07 -14.97
C ILE A 112 8.89 -16.03 -15.02
N PRO A 113 9.95 -15.80 -14.24
CA PRO A 113 11.09 -16.71 -14.18
C PRO A 113 10.65 -18.14 -13.86
N LYS A 114 11.24 -19.16 -14.48
CA LYS A 114 10.93 -20.57 -14.17
C LYS A 114 11.19 -20.94 -12.70
N ARG A 115 12.11 -20.23 -12.05
CA ARG A 115 12.41 -20.34 -10.62
C ARG A 115 12.20 -18.98 -9.97
N PHE A 116 11.22 -18.89 -9.10
CA PHE A 116 10.94 -17.69 -8.34
C PHE A 116 10.62 -18.03 -6.88
N THR A 117 10.66 -17.03 -6.02
CA THR A 117 10.07 -17.11 -4.69
C THR A 117 8.98 -16.06 -4.60
N LEU A 118 7.80 -16.45 -4.14
CA LEU A 118 6.75 -15.53 -3.77
C LEU A 118 6.78 -15.31 -2.27
N ILE A 119 6.77 -14.04 -1.86
CA ILE A 119 6.54 -13.60 -0.48
C ILE A 119 5.17 -12.94 -0.43
N VAL A 120 4.32 -13.40 0.46
CA VAL A 120 3.03 -12.76 0.81
C VAL A 120 3.24 -12.03 2.13
N ILE A 121 2.85 -10.77 2.18
CA ILE A 121 2.98 -9.88 3.33
C ILE A 121 1.62 -9.29 3.66
N ASP A 122 1.30 -9.21 4.95
CA ASP A 122 0.11 -8.57 5.49
C ASP A 122 0.54 -7.60 6.60
N VAL A 123 -0.09 -6.42 6.65
CA VAL A 123 0.14 -5.42 7.71
C VAL A 123 -0.67 -5.76 8.96
N ASP A 124 0.03 -6.04 10.05
CA ASP A 124 -0.61 -6.46 11.30
C ASP A 124 -1.36 -5.28 11.94
N ASN A 125 -2.59 -5.55 12.41
CA ASN A 125 -3.41 -4.63 13.21
C ASN A 125 -3.67 -3.26 12.56
N LEU A 126 -3.71 -3.16 11.22
CA LEU A 126 -3.97 -1.91 10.53
C LEU A 126 -5.33 -1.29 10.90
N LYS A 127 -6.34 -2.12 11.14
CA LYS A 127 -7.66 -1.65 11.62
C LYS A 127 -7.54 -0.93 12.96
N ASN A 128 -6.86 -1.50 13.95
CA ASN A 128 -6.65 -0.86 15.24
C ASN A 128 -5.86 0.45 15.11
N LEU A 129 -4.87 0.51 14.20
CA LEU A 129 -4.16 1.75 13.90
C LEU A 129 -5.11 2.83 13.35
N ASN A 130 -6.01 2.46 12.44
CA ASN A 130 -7.03 3.38 11.91
C ASN A 130 -8.00 3.83 12.99
N ASP A 131 -8.46 2.92 13.83
CA ASP A 131 -9.43 3.21 14.88
C ASP A 131 -8.82 4.16 15.94
N ASN A 132 -7.53 3.98 16.27
CA ASN A 132 -6.84 4.76 17.30
C ASN A 132 -6.22 6.09 16.80
N LYS A 133 -5.77 6.16 15.55
CA LYS A 133 -5.04 7.32 14.99
C LYS A 133 -5.68 7.92 13.73
N GLY A 134 -6.83 7.42 13.32
CA GLY A 134 -7.54 7.83 12.12
C GLY A 134 -6.99 7.24 10.82
N HIS A 135 -7.79 7.28 9.77
CA HIS A 135 -7.45 6.70 8.45
C HIS A 135 -6.19 7.28 7.81
N LEU A 136 -5.86 8.56 8.07
CA LEU A 136 -4.63 9.18 7.56
C LEU A 136 -3.37 8.48 8.11
N ALA A 137 -3.43 7.95 9.33
CA ALA A 137 -2.33 7.20 9.92
C ALA A 137 -2.17 5.82 9.27
N GLY A 138 -3.26 5.12 8.97
CA GLY A 138 -3.20 3.86 8.22
C GLY A 138 -2.72 4.05 6.79
N ASP A 139 -3.20 5.09 6.10
CA ASP A 139 -2.68 5.46 4.78
C ASP A 139 -1.16 5.65 4.84
N LYS A 140 -0.68 6.42 5.82
CA LYS A 140 0.75 6.66 6.01
C LYS A 140 1.51 5.37 6.31
N ALA A 141 0.94 4.46 7.11
CA ALA A 141 1.53 3.15 7.37
C ALA A 141 1.67 2.34 6.08
N ILE A 142 0.62 2.27 5.25
CA ILE A 142 0.65 1.61 3.94
C ILE A 142 1.74 2.21 3.03
N ARG A 143 1.87 3.54 2.98
CA ARG A 143 2.94 4.20 2.20
C ARG A 143 4.33 3.80 2.70
N ILE A 144 4.52 3.75 4.02
CA ILE A 144 5.79 3.33 4.63
C ILE A 144 6.12 1.88 4.28
N VAL A 145 5.15 0.97 4.36
CA VAL A 145 5.34 -0.44 3.97
C VAL A 145 5.71 -0.53 2.49
N GLY A 146 4.96 0.13 1.61
CA GLY A 146 5.23 0.12 0.17
C GLY A 146 6.62 0.65 -0.20
N LYS A 147 7.04 1.77 0.40
CA LYS A 147 8.37 2.34 0.20
C LYS A 147 9.47 1.42 0.73
N SER A 148 9.27 0.85 1.92
CA SER A 148 10.20 -0.10 2.53
C SER A 148 10.38 -1.35 1.67
N ILE A 149 9.30 -1.89 1.11
CA ILE A 149 9.36 -3.02 0.17
C ILE A 149 10.19 -2.65 -1.06
N ARG A 150 9.88 -1.53 -1.71
CA ARG A 150 10.56 -1.09 -2.95
C ARG A 150 12.07 -0.93 -2.77
N GLU A 151 12.51 -0.36 -1.65
CA GLU A 151 13.93 -0.17 -1.33
C GLU A 151 14.62 -1.46 -0.88
N SER A 152 13.84 -2.49 -0.56
CA SER A 152 14.33 -3.79 -0.10
C SER A 152 14.37 -4.86 -1.18
N ILE A 153 14.10 -4.54 -2.44
CA ILE A 153 14.11 -5.49 -3.56
C ILE A 153 14.96 -4.98 -4.71
N ARG A 154 15.36 -5.87 -5.63
CA ARG A 154 16.15 -5.49 -6.80
C ARG A 154 15.25 -4.98 -7.92
N LYS A 155 15.83 -4.30 -8.92
CA LYS A 155 15.08 -3.73 -10.07
C LYS A 155 14.31 -4.78 -10.87
N GLN A 156 14.82 -6.01 -10.94
CA GLN A 156 14.19 -7.13 -11.65
C GLN A 156 13.05 -7.80 -10.87
N ASP A 157 13.03 -7.65 -9.54
CA ASP A 157 12.00 -8.21 -8.69
C ASP A 157 10.70 -7.42 -8.86
N ILE A 158 9.57 -8.06 -8.53
CA ILE A 158 8.25 -7.46 -8.69
C ILE A 158 7.62 -7.35 -7.32
N ALA A 159 7.20 -6.15 -6.93
CA ALA A 159 6.40 -5.91 -5.74
C ALA A 159 5.03 -5.36 -6.12
N VAL A 160 3.99 -5.95 -5.55
CA VAL A 160 2.58 -5.65 -5.82
C VAL A 160 1.88 -5.34 -4.50
N ARG A 161 1.04 -4.31 -4.47
CA ARG A 161 -0.03 -4.17 -3.49
C ARG A 161 -1.24 -4.93 -4.01
N TYR A 162 -1.50 -6.10 -3.44
CA TYR A 162 -2.55 -7.01 -3.91
C TYR A 162 -3.91 -6.64 -3.32
N GLY A 163 -3.94 -6.28 -2.04
CA GLY A 163 -5.13 -5.87 -1.30
C GLY A 163 -4.98 -4.52 -0.61
N GLY A 164 -5.86 -4.23 0.36
CA GLY A 164 -5.77 -3.00 1.16
C GLY A 164 -4.47 -2.93 1.98
N ASP A 165 -4.15 -4.04 2.63
CA ASP A 165 -3.02 -4.27 3.53
C ASP A 165 -2.12 -5.43 3.12
N GLU A 166 -2.43 -6.07 1.98
CA GLU A 166 -1.71 -7.23 1.46
C GLU A 166 -0.74 -6.86 0.33
N PHE A 167 0.46 -7.42 0.40
CA PHE A 167 1.53 -7.18 -0.56
C PHE A 167 2.19 -8.48 -1.01
N PHE A 168 2.46 -8.59 -2.30
CA PHE A 168 3.22 -9.69 -2.88
C PHE A 168 4.60 -9.21 -3.34
N ILE A 169 5.61 -10.04 -3.14
CA ILE A 169 6.95 -9.85 -3.69
C ILE A 169 7.36 -11.11 -4.44
N LEU A 170 7.60 -10.99 -5.74
CA LEU A 170 8.13 -12.04 -6.60
C LEU A 170 9.62 -11.80 -6.82
N LEU A 171 10.43 -12.69 -6.25
CA LEU A 171 11.89 -12.69 -6.36
C LEU A 171 12.34 -13.67 -7.43
N ALA A 172 13.07 -13.19 -8.44
CA ALA A 172 13.59 -14.04 -9.50
C ALA A 172 14.81 -14.84 -9.03
N ASN A 173 14.91 -16.12 -9.40
CA ASN A 173 16.10 -16.96 -9.21
C ASN A 173 16.70 -16.94 -7.80
N THR A 174 15.84 -16.96 -6.78
CA THR A 174 16.25 -16.72 -5.39
C THR A 174 16.25 -18.01 -4.56
N LYS A 175 17.32 -18.22 -3.78
CA LYS A 175 17.44 -19.32 -2.80
C LYS A 175 16.79 -18.92 -1.48
N LYS A 176 16.26 -19.89 -0.72
CA LYS A 176 15.60 -19.69 0.58
C LYS A 176 16.35 -18.73 1.54
N ALA A 177 17.67 -18.85 1.66
CA ALA A 177 18.47 -18.01 2.55
C ALA A 177 18.46 -16.50 2.18
N ILE A 178 18.22 -16.16 0.91
CA ILE A 178 18.12 -14.77 0.47
C ILE A 178 16.73 -14.21 0.79
N VAL A 179 15.70 -15.06 0.76
CA VAL A 179 14.31 -14.69 1.04
C VAL A 179 14.19 -14.11 2.46
N GLU A 180 14.76 -14.79 3.45
CA GLU A 180 14.78 -14.34 4.84
C GLU A 180 15.50 -13.00 4.99
N LYS A 181 16.62 -12.79 4.27
CA LYS A 181 17.33 -11.50 4.26
C LYS A 181 16.47 -10.38 3.67
N VAL A 182 15.70 -10.65 2.61
CA VAL A 182 14.77 -9.67 2.03
C VAL A 182 13.67 -9.32 3.03
N ILE A 183 13.03 -10.32 3.66
CA ILE A 183 11.98 -10.09 4.67
C ILE A 183 12.52 -9.27 5.85
N ASN A 184 13.70 -9.62 6.38
CA ASN A 184 14.31 -8.91 7.49
C ASN A 184 14.64 -7.46 7.12
N ARG A 185 15.17 -7.23 5.92
CA ARG A 185 15.43 -5.88 5.40
C ARG A 185 14.15 -5.05 5.27
N VAL A 186 13.05 -5.66 4.79
CA VAL A 186 11.74 -4.99 4.74
C VAL A 186 11.31 -4.59 6.16
N LYS A 187 11.35 -5.53 7.12
CA LYS A 187 10.98 -5.28 8.52
C LYS A 187 11.82 -4.17 9.16
N GLU A 188 13.13 -4.15 8.90
CA GLU A 188 14.04 -3.13 9.42
C GLU A 188 13.72 -1.74 8.82
N ASN A 189 13.52 -1.66 7.51
CA ASN A 189 13.15 -0.41 6.84
C ASN A 189 11.80 0.13 7.33
N ILE A 190 10.83 -0.75 7.56
CA ILE A 190 9.53 -0.38 8.16
C ILE A 190 9.73 0.18 9.55
N ARG A 191 10.50 -0.49 10.42
CA ARG A 191 10.77 -0.03 11.79
C ARG A 191 11.45 1.35 11.80
N LYS A 192 12.46 1.54 10.96
CA LYS A 192 13.17 2.82 10.86
C LYS A 192 12.23 3.96 10.46
N ARG A 193 11.47 3.78 9.38
CA ARG A 193 10.54 4.80 8.87
C ARG A 193 9.33 5.02 9.78
N GLY A 194 8.82 3.95 10.38
CA GLY A 194 7.76 4.02 11.38
C GLY A 194 8.17 4.88 12.57
N LYS A 195 9.42 4.71 13.05
CA LYS A 195 9.97 5.54 14.14
C LYS A 195 10.08 7.02 13.77
N GLU A 196 10.54 7.33 12.56
CA GLU A 196 10.61 8.72 12.04
C GLU A 196 9.23 9.40 12.06
N GLU A 197 8.17 8.63 11.85
CA GLU A 197 6.81 9.14 11.71
C GLU A 197 5.94 8.91 12.97
N ASN A 198 6.53 8.39 14.05
CA ASN A 198 5.86 8.00 15.29
C ASN A 198 4.67 7.02 15.09
N ILE A 199 4.85 6.07 14.18
CA ILE A 199 3.90 4.99 13.88
C ILE A 199 4.61 3.65 14.07
N HIS A 200 4.09 2.84 15.00
CA HIS A 200 4.51 1.45 15.11
C HIS A 200 3.80 0.63 14.04
N ILE A 201 4.59 -0.08 13.22
CA ILE A 201 4.09 -0.89 12.11
C ILE A 201 4.73 -2.27 12.20
N GLU A 202 3.90 -3.29 12.20
CA GLU A 202 4.33 -4.68 12.12
C GLU A 202 3.75 -5.34 10.87
N ILE A 203 4.49 -6.31 10.35
CA ILE A 203 4.08 -7.10 9.20
C ILE A 203 4.31 -8.58 9.45
N SER A 204 3.38 -9.40 8.98
CA SER A 204 3.53 -10.86 8.90
C SER A 204 3.87 -11.24 7.46
N ALA A 205 4.79 -12.19 7.28
CA ALA A 205 5.31 -12.54 5.96
C ALA A 205 5.51 -14.05 5.81
N GLY A 206 4.98 -14.62 4.74
CA GLY A 206 5.14 -16.02 4.38
C GLY A 206 5.75 -16.16 3.00
N ALA A 207 6.62 -17.15 2.81
CA ALA A 207 7.29 -17.34 1.52
C ALA A 207 7.24 -18.77 1.01
N ALA A 208 7.08 -18.91 -0.31
CA ALA A 208 7.08 -20.17 -1.03
C ALA A 208 7.96 -20.07 -2.28
N CYS A 209 8.81 -21.06 -2.50
CA CYS A 209 9.64 -21.17 -3.69
C CYS A 209 8.90 -21.97 -4.74
N SER A 210 8.93 -21.50 -5.99
CA SER A 210 8.53 -22.31 -7.13
C SER A 210 9.66 -23.23 -7.52
N ASP A 211 9.33 -24.50 -7.63
CA ASP A 211 10.13 -25.46 -8.37
C ASP A 211 9.61 -25.47 -9.82
N CYS A 212 10.37 -26.05 -10.75
CA CYS A 212 10.13 -25.94 -12.20
C CYS A 212 8.73 -26.39 -12.68
N THR A 213 7.95 -27.07 -11.83
CA THR A 213 6.68 -27.75 -12.14
C THR A 213 5.48 -27.24 -11.34
N CYS A 214 5.66 -26.26 -10.45
CA CYS A 214 4.57 -25.82 -9.58
C CYS A 214 3.73 -24.71 -10.22
N GLU A 215 2.41 -24.90 -10.21
CA GLU A 215 1.42 -23.89 -10.56
C GLU A 215 1.46 -22.69 -9.60
N ILE A 216 1.37 -21.47 -10.15
CA ILE A 216 1.45 -20.23 -9.38
C ILE A 216 0.42 -20.17 -8.24
N GLY A 217 -0.79 -20.68 -8.45
CA GLY A 217 -1.85 -20.72 -7.43
C GLY A 217 -1.46 -21.52 -6.18
N LYS A 218 -0.77 -22.65 -6.36
CA LYS A 218 -0.26 -23.46 -5.23
C LYS A 218 0.83 -22.72 -4.46
N ILE A 219 1.70 -21.98 -5.17
CA ILE A 219 2.76 -21.18 -4.54
C ILE A 219 2.15 -20.04 -3.70
N ILE A 220 1.12 -19.37 -4.20
CA ILE A 220 0.37 -18.36 -3.44
C ILE A 220 -0.21 -18.98 -2.17
N ALA A 221 -0.93 -20.10 -2.28
CA ALA A 221 -1.55 -20.76 -1.14
C ALA A 221 -0.54 -21.19 -0.05
N ILE A 222 0.63 -21.69 -0.44
CA ILE A 222 1.70 -22.06 0.52
C ILE A 222 2.29 -20.83 1.20
N ALA A 223 2.52 -19.75 0.45
CA ALA A 223 3.06 -18.50 1.01
C ALA A 223 2.06 -17.85 1.97
N ASP A 224 0.79 -17.79 1.58
CA ASP A 224 -0.30 -17.27 2.40
C ASP A 224 -0.47 -18.07 3.71
N SER A 225 -0.50 -19.40 3.63
CA SER A 225 -0.58 -20.27 4.82
C SER A 225 0.56 -20.01 5.81
N LYS A 226 1.78 -19.76 5.32
CA LYS A 226 2.93 -19.44 6.18
C LYS A 226 2.81 -18.03 6.79
N MET A 227 2.32 -17.07 6.03
CA MET A 227 2.06 -15.71 6.51
C MET A 227 1.03 -15.75 7.64
N TYR A 228 -0.07 -16.47 7.42
CA TYR A 228 -1.13 -16.65 8.41
C TYR A 228 -0.62 -17.32 9.70
N LYS A 229 0.24 -18.33 9.58
CA LYS A 229 0.89 -18.97 10.75
C LYS A 229 1.74 -17.98 11.55
N GLU A 230 2.51 -17.10 10.90
CA GLU A 230 3.26 -16.05 11.60
C GLU A 230 2.31 -15.07 12.31
N LYS A 231 1.26 -14.61 11.61
CA LYS A 231 0.25 -13.68 12.14
C LYS A 231 -0.48 -14.25 13.35
N ALA A 232 -0.89 -15.51 13.28
CA ALA A 232 -1.51 -16.23 14.40
C ALA A 232 -0.55 -16.37 15.59
N GLY A 233 0.72 -16.72 15.33
CA GLY A 233 1.74 -16.85 16.39
C GLY A 233 1.97 -15.53 17.14
N LYS A 234 1.95 -14.38 16.46
CA LYS A 234 2.05 -13.06 17.11
C LYS A 234 0.84 -12.75 17.98
N LYS A 235 -0.37 -13.05 17.51
CA LYS A 235 -1.61 -12.86 18.30
C LYS A 235 -1.59 -13.68 19.59
N VAL A 236 -1.11 -14.93 19.53
CA VAL A 236 -0.96 -15.77 20.73
C VAL A 236 0.05 -15.16 21.70
N LYS A 237 1.22 -14.73 21.23
CA LYS A 237 2.23 -14.07 22.08
C LYS A 237 1.71 -12.77 22.70
N ALA A 238 1.01 -11.96 21.94
CA ALA A 238 0.40 -10.72 22.45
C ALA A 238 -0.60 -11.03 23.57
N ARG A 239 -1.43 -12.05 23.42
CA ARG A 239 -2.37 -12.49 24.46
C ARG A 239 -1.64 -12.96 25.73
N GLN A 240 -0.59 -13.78 25.58
CA GLN A 240 0.21 -14.24 26.72
C GLN A 240 0.82 -13.07 27.50
N ILE A 241 1.38 -12.08 26.80
CA ILE A 241 1.92 -10.87 27.44
C ILE A 241 0.82 -10.10 28.18
N THR A 242 -0.37 -9.97 27.58
CA THR A 242 -1.50 -9.30 28.23
C THR A 242 -1.95 -10.04 29.50
N ASP A 243 -2.01 -11.37 29.45
CA ASP A 243 -2.38 -12.21 30.60
C ASP A 243 -1.33 -12.09 31.74
N GLU A 244 -0.03 -12.15 31.40
CA GLU A 244 1.08 -11.93 32.35
C GLU A 244 1.03 -10.53 32.99
N LEU A 245 0.74 -9.49 32.20
CA LEU A 245 0.59 -8.13 32.70
C LEU A 245 -0.61 -7.97 33.63
N LEU A 246 -1.71 -8.67 33.36
CA LEU A 246 -2.89 -8.67 34.21
C LEU A 246 -2.61 -9.37 35.56
N GLU A 247 -1.91 -10.50 35.53
CA GLU A 247 -1.48 -11.20 36.74
C GLU A 247 -0.51 -10.34 37.58
N LEU A 248 0.46 -9.68 36.92
CA LEU A 248 1.38 -8.78 37.59
C LEU A 248 0.65 -7.59 38.23
N LYS A 249 -0.36 -7.03 37.54
CA LYS A 249 -1.20 -5.96 38.09
C LYS A 249 -1.94 -6.39 39.35
N GLN A 250 -2.52 -7.59 39.36
CA GLN A 250 -3.21 -8.13 40.54
C GLN A 250 -2.25 -8.34 41.72
N LYS A 251 -1.05 -8.85 41.47
CA LYS A 251 -0.01 -8.99 42.50
C LYS A 251 0.39 -7.64 43.09
N ILE A 252 0.57 -6.61 42.25
CA ILE A 252 0.86 -5.25 42.70
C ILE A 252 -0.28 -4.69 43.56
N GLU A 253 -1.53 -4.89 43.17
CA GLU A 253 -2.71 -4.46 43.94
C GLU A 253 -2.77 -5.16 45.31
N THR A 254 -2.46 -6.46 45.36
CA THR A 254 -2.43 -7.22 46.61
C THR A 254 -1.33 -6.71 47.56
N VAL A 255 -0.11 -6.54 47.05
CA VAL A 255 1.02 -5.99 47.83
C VAL A 255 0.72 -4.56 48.31
N ARG A 256 0.06 -3.75 47.48
CA ARG A 256 -0.42 -2.41 47.84
C ARG A 256 -1.39 -2.46 49.02
N ASP A 257 -2.35 -3.38 49.01
CA ASP A 257 -3.35 -3.48 50.08
C ASP A 257 -2.73 -4.00 51.39
N GLU A 258 -1.78 -4.94 51.31
CA GLU A 258 -0.99 -5.38 52.46
C GLU A 258 -0.15 -4.25 53.09
N LEU A 259 0.48 -3.41 52.26
CA LEU A 259 1.26 -2.26 52.71
C LEU A 259 0.37 -1.24 53.42
N LYS A 260 -0.79 -0.89 52.86
CA LYS A 260 -1.76 0.01 53.53
C LYS A 260 -2.15 -0.52 54.89
N ASN A 261 -2.47 -1.82 55.00
CA ASN A 261 -2.86 -2.43 56.27
C ASN A 261 -1.73 -2.41 57.32
N LYS A 262 -0.47 -2.61 56.90
CA LYS A 262 0.69 -2.55 57.82
C LYS A 262 1.05 -1.13 58.26
N VAL A 263 0.92 -0.14 57.35
CA VAL A 263 1.19 1.27 57.64
C VAL A 263 0.19 1.85 58.64
N ILE A 264 -1.09 1.45 58.56
CA ILE A 264 -2.11 1.81 59.56
C ILE A 264 -1.74 1.31 60.98
N TRP A 265 -0.96 0.23 61.09
CA TRP A 265 -0.56 -0.35 62.38
C TRP A 265 0.75 0.21 62.97
N LYS A 266 1.50 1.02 62.21
CA LYS A 266 2.69 1.76 62.69
C LYS A 266 2.70 3.18 62.11
N PRO A 267 2.09 4.17 62.78
CA PRO A 267 1.98 5.52 62.24
C PRO A 267 3.35 6.20 62.26
N ASN A 268 4.01 6.30 61.10
CA ASN A 268 5.22 7.09 60.93
C ASN A 268 5.02 8.06 59.76
N ARG A 269 4.55 9.28 60.08
CA ARG A 269 4.06 10.33 59.14
C ARG A 269 4.97 10.64 57.94
N SER A 270 6.27 10.37 58.03
CA SER A 270 7.24 10.62 56.96
C SER A 270 7.17 9.58 55.84
N VAL A 271 6.89 8.32 56.18
CA VAL A 271 6.89 7.18 55.24
C VAL A 271 5.64 7.22 54.35
N ASP A 272 4.52 7.71 54.89
CA ASP A 272 3.24 7.79 54.20
C ASP A 272 3.27 8.69 52.96
N LYS A 273 4.06 9.76 53.01
CA LYS A 273 4.10 10.76 51.93
C LYS A 273 4.90 10.25 50.72
N GLU A 274 6.06 9.63 50.97
CA GLU A 274 6.89 9.03 49.92
C GLU A 274 6.20 7.82 49.27
N LEU A 275 5.55 6.98 50.07
CA LEU A 275 4.75 5.86 49.54
C LEU A 275 3.62 6.36 48.65
N MET A 276 2.92 7.43 49.03
CA MET A 276 1.82 7.99 48.25
C MET A 276 2.30 8.59 46.92
N GLU A 277 3.48 9.22 46.87
CA GLU A 277 4.08 9.71 45.64
C GLU A 277 4.53 8.60 44.69
N VAL A 278 5.17 7.54 45.22
CA VAL A 278 5.54 6.35 44.43
C VAL A 278 4.27 5.68 43.88
N ASN A 279 3.20 5.67 44.66
CA ASN A 279 1.93 5.06 44.27
C ASN A 279 1.25 5.82 43.11
N ILE A 280 1.26 7.16 43.14
CA ILE A 280 0.75 7.99 42.05
C ILE A 280 1.59 7.80 40.78
N LYS A 281 2.92 7.71 40.90
CA LYS A 281 3.81 7.43 39.76
C LYS A 281 3.52 6.05 39.15
N LEU A 282 3.29 5.04 39.97
CA LEU A 282 2.98 3.69 39.50
C LEU A 282 1.63 3.64 38.77
N GLU A 283 0.58 4.27 39.31
CA GLU A 283 -0.73 4.34 38.63
C GLU A 283 -0.65 5.05 37.29
N ASN A 284 0.13 6.13 37.22
CA ASN A 284 0.32 6.87 35.97
C ASN A 284 1.06 6.04 34.92
N LEU A 285 2.06 5.24 35.32
CA LEU A 285 2.77 4.32 34.43
C LEU A 285 1.87 3.18 33.93
N ILE A 286 1.06 2.59 34.81
CA ILE A 286 0.12 1.53 34.47
C ILE A 286 -0.97 2.06 33.52
N LYS A 287 -1.58 3.22 33.81
CA LYS A 287 -2.56 3.85 32.91
C LYS A 287 -1.98 4.18 31.54
N LYS A 288 -0.73 4.64 31.51
CA LYS A 288 -0.04 4.96 30.25
C LYS A 288 0.13 3.71 29.38
N HIS A 289 0.62 2.61 29.97
CA HIS A 289 0.86 1.38 29.21
C HIS A 289 -0.39 0.55 28.90
N LEU A 290 -1.48 0.69 29.66
CA LEU A 290 -2.77 0.07 29.32
C LEU A 290 -3.50 0.76 28.16
N LYS A 291 -3.35 2.08 28.01
CA LYS A 291 -3.89 2.80 26.85
C LYS A 291 -3.17 2.46 25.54
N ASP A 292 -1.90 2.08 25.63
CA ASP A 292 -1.11 1.67 24.46
C ASP A 292 -1.38 0.21 24.03
N ALA A 293 -2.14 -0.55 24.82
CA ALA A 293 -2.44 -1.98 24.62
C ALA A 293 -3.87 -2.29 24.13
N GLN A 294 -4.73 -1.27 23.95
CA GLN A 294 -6.07 -1.37 23.37
C GLN A 294 -6.10 -0.82 21.94
#